data_AF-A0A8H6MN41-F1
#
_entry.id   AF-A0A8H6MN41-F1
#
_cell.length_a   1.000
_cell.length_b   1.000
_cell.length_c   1.000
_cell.angle_alpha   90.00
_cell.angle_beta   90.00
_cell.angle_gamma   90.00
#
_symmetry.space_group_name_H-M   'P 1'
#
loop_
_entity.id
_entity.type
_entity.pdbx_description
1 polymer ?
#
loop_
_entity_poly.entity_id
_entity_poly.type
_entity_poly.pdbx_seq_one_letter_code
_entity_poly.pdbx_strand_id
1 'polypeptide(L)'
;FNGSLSPSSTFVPSAEVWKEDADVFLFFLSSDGVQFDWKTRDLWFSATTVAGNLSRPGEEPFPFWIMDNPGSPLACVAQDQWCNPSTKECTVLMPYRDAVTKAADLFAGQTGGADRHQWFFYSTLNVAFQASTAINYLGALSLTARFSLVGGIQGSLPDNQWQLEVKFWFATMLANLQKAVVNTATGPTDPHLNAWQLAPNKSAEYDMCNNQKIKSGDHMTFSLFGIVTLFVLGAVIIVVSLNIESLARFAQNRRKTTSYSLLEWSLNDVLQLQRIAHEELGIGDWKGGTKLIPITAENTILAVLDASDPQHPRLRADPAPSMADLRKSGTSFSSSTGWSATRVRDRELDQDSSSSTLHKHPLYDVLPLSPTLPPIVPSWQRPGEGLAEDCISHSSVETQSLLRARQESHRPCIPDH
;
A
#
# COMPACT_ATOMS: atom_id res chain seq x y z
N PHE A 1 -18.84 40.42 -8.79
CA PHE A 1 -19.78 40.88 -7.76
C PHE A 1 -19.25 42.13 -7.05
N ASN A 2 -17.94 42.40 -7.03
CA ASN A 2 -17.38 43.65 -6.50
C ASN A 2 -17.88 43.94 -5.08
N GLY A 3 -17.90 42.89 -4.24
CA GLY A 3 -18.42 42.95 -2.87
C GLY A 3 -19.96 43.02 -2.75
N SER A 4 -20.73 42.97 -3.84
CA SER A 4 -22.19 42.98 -3.75
C SER A 4 -22.76 41.63 -3.29
N LEU A 5 -23.93 41.66 -2.67
CA LEU A 5 -24.65 40.45 -2.26
C LEU A 5 -24.94 39.56 -3.47
N SER A 6 -24.53 38.30 -3.41
CA SER A 6 -24.83 37.30 -4.44
C SER A 6 -26.33 36.91 -4.40
N PRO A 7 -26.98 36.65 -5.55
CA PRO A 7 -28.31 36.04 -5.59
C PRO A 7 -28.40 34.69 -4.88
N SER A 8 -27.26 34.00 -4.71
CA SER A 8 -27.16 32.74 -3.97
C SER A 8 -26.97 32.92 -2.47
N SER A 9 -26.99 34.16 -1.94
CA SER A 9 -26.86 34.40 -0.51
C SER A 9 -28.10 33.89 0.22
N THR A 10 -27.90 33.15 1.29
CA THR A 10 -28.98 32.57 2.11
C THR A 10 -29.50 33.55 3.17
N PHE A 11 -28.78 34.65 3.41
CA PHE A 11 -29.18 35.69 4.35
C PHE A 11 -28.68 37.08 3.89
N VAL A 12 -29.24 38.12 4.50
CA VAL A 12 -28.82 39.51 4.32
C VAL A 12 -28.15 39.96 5.62
N PRO A 13 -26.83 40.28 5.63
CA PRO A 13 -26.16 40.70 6.84
C PRO A 13 -26.65 42.08 7.30
N SER A 14 -26.67 42.32 8.62
CA SER A 14 -26.79 43.68 9.16
C SER A 14 -25.52 44.47 8.86
N ALA A 15 -25.59 45.81 8.96
CA ALA A 15 -24.44 46.68 8.70
C ALA A 15 -23.22 46.37 9.59
N GLU A 16 -23.43 45.81 10.78
CA GLU A 16 -22.38 45.45 11.74
C GLU A 16 -21.61 44.17 11.36
N VAL A 17 -22.28 43.26 10.65
CA VAL A 17 -21.74 41.95 10.24
C VAL A 17 -21.31 41.97 8.77
N TRP A 18 -21.80 42.95 8.00
CA TRP A 18 -21.47 43.13 6.59
C TRP A 18 -19.98 43.45 6.38
N LYS A 19 -19.38 42.74 5.44
CA LYS A 19 -17.98 42.89 5.00
C LYS A 19 -17.95 42.86 3.49
N GLU A 20 -17.58 43.96 2.84
CA GLU A 20 -17.55 44.07 1.37
C GLU A 20 -16.43 43.23 0.74
N ASP A 21 -15.34 43.02 1.49
CA ASP A 21 -14.13 42.35 1.02
C ASP A 21 -14.08 40.86 1.36
N ALA A 22 -15.16 40.28 1.90
CA ALA A 22 -15.16 38.89 2.38
C ALA A 22 -16.53 38.21 2.29
N ASP A 23 -16.53 36.88 2.27
CA ASP A 23 -17.73 36.08 2.48
C ASP A 23 -17.97 35.87 3.98
N VAL A 24 -19.22 36.07 4.42
CA VAL A 24 -19.60 35.88 5.82
C VAL A 24 -20.49 34.65 5.96
N PHE A 25 -20.07 33.74 6.83
CA PHE A 25 -20.80 32.52 7.18
C PHE A 25 -21.33 32.63 8.60
N LEU A 26 -22.58 32.26 8.81
CA LEU A 26 -23.21 32.16 10.12
C LEU A 26 -23.55 30.70 10.42
N PHE A 27 -23.00 30.18 11.52
CA PHE A 27 -23.24 28.83 12.00
C PHE A 27 -24.04 28.87 13.29
N PHE A 28 -25.22 28.29 13.28
CA PHE A 28 -26.07 28.21 14.46
C PHE A 28 -25.88 26.86 15.13
N LEU A 29 -25.41 26.87 16.38
CA LEU A 29 -25.46 25.71 17.25
C LEU A 29 -26.77 25.73 18.02
N SER A 30 -27.61 24.73 17.79
CA SER A 30 -28.80 24.47 18.60
C SER A 30 -28.59 23.16 19.34
N SER A 31 -28.78 23.19 20.66
CA SER A 31 -28.61 22.04 21.53
C SER A 31 -29.92 21.67 22.24
N ASP A 32 -31.05 21.90 21.58
CA ASP A 32 -32.36 21.64 22.19
C ASP A 32 -32.44 20.20 22.73
N GLY A 33 -32.70 20.06 24.03
CA GLY A 33 -32.73 18.79 24.73
C GLY A 33 -31.37 18.17 25.11
N VAL A 34 -30.23 18.80 24.81
CA VAL A 34 -28.89 18.32 25.22
C VAL A 34 -28.54 18.83 26.62
N GLN A 35 -28.14 17.90 27.50
CA GLN A 35 -27.75 18.18 28.88
C GLN A 35 -26.25 18.04 29.03
N PHE A 36 -25.59 18.95 29.73
CA PHE A 36 -24.16 18.92 29.96
C PHE A 36 -23.88 18.35 31.35
N ASP A 37 -23.01 17.34 31.40
CA ASP A 37 -22.56 16.71 32.66
C ASP A 37 -21.58 17.62 33.44
N TRP A 38 -21.02 18.64 32.76
CA TRP A 38 -20.13 19.61 33.37
C TRP A 38 -20.35 21.00 32.79
N LYS A 39 -20.15 22.03 33.62
CA LYS A 39 -20.15 23.43 33.17
C LYS A 39 -19.06 23.67 32.13
N THR A 40 -19.39 24.28 30.99
CA THR A 40 -18.41 24.77 30.01
C THR A 40 -18.49 26.29 29.87
N ARG A 41 -17.32 26.95 29.74
CA ARG A 41 -17.22 28.40 29.49
C ARG A 41 -16.80 28.71 28.05
N ASP A 42 -16.86 27.71 27.18
CA ASP A 42 -16.66 27.90 25.75
C ASP A 42 -17.67 28.93 25.20
N LEU A 43 -17.20 29.87 24.38
CA LEU A 43 -18.04 30.97 23.89
C LEU A 43 -19.22 30.51 23.02
N TRP A 44 -19.07 29.38 22.33
CA TRP A 44 -20.09 28.87 21.43
C TRP A 44 -20.97 27.82 22.11
N PHE A 45 -20.38 26.92 22.89
CA PHE A 45 -21.06 25.87 23.65
C PHE A 45 -21.49 26.29 25.07
N SER A 46 -21.42 27.57 25.42
CA SER A 46 -21.60 28.08 26.79
C SER A 46 -22.78 27.44 27.49
N ALA A 47 -22.49 26.70 28.56
CA ALA A 47 -23.47 26.00 29.38
C ALA A 47 -23.09 26.21 30.84
N THR A 48 -23.57 27.34 31.39
CA THR A 48 -23.29 27.76 32.76
C THR A 48 -24.54 27.75 33.64
N THR A 49 -25.71 27.65 33.02
CA THR A 49 -27.02 27.58 33.66
C THR A 49 -27.34 26.16 34.12
N VAL A 50 -27.57 25.98 35.43
CA VAL A 50 -28.03 24.70 35.99
C VAL A 50 -29.52 24.54 35.70
N ALA A 51 -29.91 23.45 35.05
CA ALA A 51 -31.30 23.19 34.70
C ALA A 51 -32.01 22.23 35.67
N GLY A 52 -31.26 21.41 36.39
CA GLY A 52 -31.82 20.47 37.36
C GLY A 52 -30.76 19.48 37.83
N ASN A 53 -31.21 18.42 38.50
CA ASN A 53 -30.36 17.34 38.96
C ASN A 53 -30.70 16.04 38.23
N LEU A 54 -29.68 15.34 37.75
CA LEU A 54 -29.76 13.96 37.28
C LEU A 54 -29.62 13.03 38.49
N SER A 55 -30.41 11.95 38.49
CA SER A 55 -30.35 10.91 39.53
C SER A 55 -30.02 9.58 38.86
N ARG A 56 -28.94 8.92 39.29
CA ARG A 56 -28.63 7.54 38.89
C ARG A 56 -28.94 6.58 40.04
N PRO A 57 -29.44 5.36 39.77
CA PRO A 57 -29.73 4.40 40.84
C PRO A 57 -28.49 4.12 41.69
N GLY A 58 -28.55 4.45 42.99
CA GLY A 58 -27.44 4.24 43.92
C GLY A 58 -26.43 5.40 44.02
N GLU A 59 -26.65 6.51 43.31
CA GLU A 59 -25.84 7.73 43.42
C GLU A 59 -26.69 8.91 43.91
N GLU A 60 -26.05 9.83 44.64
CA GLU A 60 -26.69 11.10 45.00
C GLU A 60 -27.00 11.94 43.74
N PRO A 61 -28.12 12.68 43.72
CA PRO A 61 -28.45 13.53 42.59
C PRO A 61 -27.35 14.57 42.33
N PHE A 62 -26.90 14.69 41.09
CA PHE A 62 -25.89 15.67 40.68
C PHE A 62 -26.47 16.66 39.66
N PRO A 63 -26.06 17.94 39.68
CA PRO A 63 -26.60 18.94 38.77
C PRO A 63 -26.18 18.67 37.32
N PHE A 64 -27.05 19.05 36.38
CA PHE A 64 -26.70 19.14 34.97
C PHE A 64 -26.91 20.57 34.45
N TRP A 65 -26.16 20.91 33.42
CA TRP A 65 -26.18 22.22 32.79
C TRP A 65 -26.88 22.16 31.43
N ILE A 66 -27.41 23.29 30.98
CA ILE A 66 -27.93 23.46 29.62
C ILE A 66 -27.22 24.63 28.97
N MET A 67 -27.28 24.71 27.64
CA MET A 67 -26.75 25.88 26.94
C MET A 67 -27.44 27.15 27.43
N ASP A 68 -26.64 28.20 27.63
CA ASP A 68 -27.12 29.50 28.12
C ASP A 68 -27.98 30.21 27.07
N ASN A 69 -27.77 29.90 25.79
CA ASN A 69 -28.57 30.39 24.68
C ASN A 69 -29.14 29.20 23.89
N PRO A 70 -30.44 29.19 23.56
CA PRO A 70 -31.07 28.09 22.80
C PRO A 70 -30.55 27.98 21.36
N GLY A 71 -29.96 29.06 20.83
CA GLY A 71 -29.25 29.06 19.57
C GLY A 71 -28.04 29.99 19.68
N SER A 72 -26.85 29.42 19.60
CA SER A 72 -25.58 30.16 19.70
C SER A 72 -25.00 30.38 18.30
N PRO A 73 -25.01 31.63 17.77
CA PRO A 73 -24.44 31.91 16.46
C PRO A 73 -22.91 32.08 16.54
N LEU A 74 -22.21 31.49 15.58
CA LEU A 74 -20.79 31.71 15.31
C LEU A 74 -20.65 32.32 13.91
N ALA A 75 -20.04 33.49 13.81
CA ALA A 75 -19.75 34.16 12.55
C ALA A 75 -18.31 33.90 12.12
N CYS A 76 -18.12 33.43 10.88
CA CYS A 76 -16.81 33.27 10.26
C CYS A 76 -16.72 34.13 9.00
N VAL A 77 -15.60 34.83 8.86
CA VAL A 77 -15.28 35.64 7.68
C VAL A 77 -14.21 34.92 6.87
N ALA A 78 -14.43 34.74 5.57
CA ALA A 78 -13.48 34.11 4.68
C ALA A 78 -13.11 35.02 3.51
N GLN A 79 -11.83 35.01 3.15
CA GLN A 79 -11.29 35.73 2.01
C GLN A 79 -10.37 34.78 1.25
N ASP A 80 -10.42 34.86 -0.07
CA ASP A 80 -9.65 33.99 -0.94
C ASP A 80 -8.65 34.80 -1.76
N GLN A 81 -7.49 34.20 -1.98
CA GLN A 81 -6.44 34.71 -2.85
C GLN A 81 -5.95 33.60 -3.76
N TRP A 82 -5.80 33.92 -5.04
CA TRP A 82 -5.29 33.02 -6.05
C TRP A 82 -3.95 33.51 -6.56
N CYS A 83 -2.98 32.60 -6.64
CA CYS A 83 -1.61 32.91 -7.03
C CYS A 83 -1.20 32.10 -8.25
N ASN A 84 -0.55 32.76 -9.21
CA ASN A 84 0.03 32.11 -10.37
C ASN A 84 1.51 31.83 -10.11
N PRO A 85 1.93 30.55 -10.01
CA PRO A 85 3.31 30.22 -9.65
C PRO A 85 4.33 30.60 -10.73
N SER A 86 3.89 30.81 -11.98
CA SER A 86 4.78 31.18 -13.09
C SER A 86 5.11 32.69 -13.09
N THR A 87 4.12 33.54 -12.83
CA THR A 87 4.30 35.00 -12.79
C THR A 87 4.59 35.51 -11.38
N LYS A 88 4.30 34.71 -10.34
CA LYS A 88 4.31 35.09 -8.92
C LYS A 88 3.33 36.20 -8.56
N GLU A 89 2.39 36.48 -9.45
CA GLU A 89 1.32 37.42 -9.20
C GLU A 89 0.18 36.71 -8.48
N CYS A 90 -0.44 37.42 -7.55
CA CYS A 90 -1.61 36.95 -6.83
C CYS A 90 -2.72 37.98 -6.93
N THR A 91 -3.97 37.53 -6.86
CA THR A 91 -5.11 38.43 -6.67
C THR A 91 -5.02 39.10 -5.29
N VAL A 92 -5.77 40.18 -5.08
CA VAL A 92 -6.00 40.67 -3.72
C VAL A 92 -6.90 39.68 -2.96
N LEU A 93 -6.88 39.75 -1.62
CA LEU A 93 -7.85 39.05 -0.79
C LEU A 93 -9.23 39.62 -1.07
N MET A 94 -10.18 38.75 -1.40
CA MET A 94 -11.51 39.14 -1.83
C MET A 94 -12.51 37.99 -1.62
N PRO A 95 -13.83 38.22 -1.74
CA PRO A 95 -14.83 37.16 -1.65
C PRO A 95 -14.61 36.07 -2.71
N TYR A 96 -14.95 34.83 -2.39
CA TYR A 96 -14.67 33.62 -3.20
C TYR A 96 -15.07 33.77 -4.67
N ARG A 97 -16.29 34.26 -4.93
CA ARG A 97 -16.82 34.41 -6.30
C ARG A 97 -16.05 35.43 -7.11
N ASP A 98 -15.63 36.52 -6.47
CA ASP A 98 -14.84 37.55 -7.12
C ASP A 98 -13.40 37.08 -7.33
N ALA A 99 -12.83 36.35 -6.36
CA ALA A 99 -11.50 35.76 -6.43
C ALA A 99 -11.38 34.79 -7.62
N VAL A 100 -12.36 33.89 -7.78
CA VAL A 100 -12.40 32.93 -8.89
C VAL A 100 -12.52 33.63 -10.25
N THR A 101 -13.32 34.69 -10.31
CA THR A 101 -13.52 35.46 -11.54
C THR A 101 -12.23 36.19 -11.92
N LYS A 102 -11.57 36.84 -10.96
CA LYS A 102 -10.28 37.53 -11.17
C LYS A 102 -9.12 36.57 -11.42
N ALA A 103 -9.18 35.35 -10.89
CA ALA A 103 -8.19 34.32 -11.18
C ALA A 103 -8.19 33.92 -12.66
N ALA A 104 -9.32 34.02 -13.37
CA ALA A 104 -9.35 33.75 -14.81
C ALA A 104 -8.44 34.72 -15.58
N ASP A 105 -8.44 36.01 -15.23
CA ASP A 105 -7.56 37.03 -15.82
C ASP A 105 -6.09 36.73 -15.53
N LEU A 106 -5.79 36.25 -14.30
CA LEU A 106 -4.44 35.91 -13.85
C LEU A 106 -3.81 34.75 -14.65
N PHE A 107 -4.62 33.82 -15.16
CA PHE A 107 -4.17 32.69 -15.98
C PHE A 107 -4.36 32.90 -17.49
N ALA A 108 -5.02 33.98 -17.92
CA ALA A 108 -5.30 34.25 -19.33
C ALA A 108 -4.04 34.47 -20.19
N GLY A 109 -2.95 34.97 -19.59
CA GLY A 109 -1.66 35.18 -20.28
C GLY A 109 -0.91 33.89 -20.66
N GLN A 110 -1.37 32.73 -20.17
CA GLN A 110 -0.78 31.42 -20.49
C GLN A 110 -1.62 30.70 -21.54
N THR A 111 -0.97 30.04 -22.49
CA THR A 111 -1.67 29.23 -23.52
C THR A 111 -2.53 28.16 -22.86
N GLY A 112 -3.86 28.26 -23.02
CA GLY A 112 -4.84 27.36 -22.40
C GLY A 112 -5.00 27.54 -20.88
N GLY A 113 -4.43 28.59 -20.28
CA GLY A 113 -4.48 28.81 -18.82
C GLY A 113 -5.87 29.12 -18.31
N ALA A 114 -6.63 29.97 -19.01
CA ALA A 114 -8.02 30.27 -18.67
C ALA A 114 -8.92 29.02 -18.72
N ASP A 115 -8.75 28.17 -19.74
CA ASP A 115 -9.49 26.91 -19.88
C ASP A 115 -9.16 25.93 -18.74
N ARG A 116 -7.87 25.79 -18.40
CA ARG A 116 -7.42 24.95 -17.27
C ARG A 116 -7.99 25.42 -15.94
N HIS A 117 -7.92 26.73 -15.68
CA HIS A 117 -8.49 27.35 -14.48
C HIS A 117 -9.99 27.09 -14.39
N GLN A 118 -10.72 27.36 -15.48
CA GLN A 118 -12.16 27.17 -15.53
C GLN A 118 -12.55 25.71 -15.28
N TRP A 119 -11.90 24.76 -15.96
CA TRP A 119 -12.19 23.34 -15.76
C TRP A 119 -11.84 22.91 -14.33
N PHE A 120 -10.65 23.24 -13.81
CA PHE A 120 -10.25 22.94 -12.42
C PHE A 120 -11.25 23.48 -11.40
N PHE A 121 -11.74 24.71 -11.62
CA PHE A 121 -12.74 25.30 -10.76
C PHE A 121 -14.03 24.48 -10.74
N TYR A 122 -14.61 24.17 -11.91
CA TYR A 122 -15.90 23.48 -11.98
C TYR A 122 -15.81 21.98 -11.66
N SER A 123 -14.73 21.30 -12.05
CA SER A 123 -14.58 19.85 -11.88
C SER A 123 -14.02 19.46 -10.51
N THR A 124 -13.36 20.38 -9.80
CA THR A 124 -12.72 20.11 -8.49
C THR A 124 -13.18 21.07 -7.40
N LEU A 125 -12.94 22.37 -7.55
CA LEU A 125 -13.06 23.31 -6.42
C LEU A 125 -14.49 23.68 -6.05
N ASN A 126 -15.40 23.73 -7.02
CA ASN A 126 -16.77 24.20 -6.82
C ASN A 126 -17.49 23.46 -5.69
N VAL A 127 -17.14 22.18 -5.50
CA VAL A 127 -17.74 21.30 -4.49
C VAL A 127 -16.85 21.19 -3.24
N ALA A 128 -15.52 21.27 -3.38
CA ALA A 128 -14.61 20.86 -2.31
C ALA A 128 -14.02 22.00 -1.47
N PHE A 129 -14.11 23.26 -1.91
CA PHE A 129 -13.23 24.32 -1.42
C PHE A 129 -13.74 25.09 -0.19
N GLN A 130 -15.01 24.99 0.21
CA GLN A 130 -15.54 25.77 1.34
C GLN A 130 -15.70 24.93 2.61
N ALA A 131 -15.27 25.45 3.76
CA ALA A 131 -15.46 24.80 5.06
C ALA A 131 -16.94 24.63 5.42
N SER A 132 -17.79 25.56 4.97
CA SER A 132 -19.25 25.49 5.11
C SER A 132 -19.85 24.25 4.43
N THR A 133 -19.21 23.73 3.37
CA THR A 133 -19.67 22.54 2.67
C THR A 133 -19.68 21.31 3.58
N ALA A 134 -18.66 21.13 4.42
CA ALA A 134 -18.61 20.03 5.38
C ALA A 134 -19.81 20.08 6.33
N ILE A 135 -20.18 21.27 6.81
CA ILE A 135 -21.28 21.48 7.74
C ILE A 135 -22.63 21.26 7.04
N ASN A 136 -22.81 21.75 5.81
CA ASN A 136 -24.04 21.58 5.04
C ASN A 136 -24.38 20.11 4.76
N TYR A 137 -23.37 19.27 4.53
CA TYR A 137 -23.59 17.83 4.26
C TYR A 137 -23.59 16.96 5.52
N LEU A 138 -22.75 17.26 6.51
CA LEU A 138 -22.61 16.42 7.71
C LEU A 138 -23.50 16.87 8.88
N GLY A 139 -23.96 18.12 8.89
CA GLY A 139 -24.72 18.70 9.99
C GLY A 139 -23.98 18.51 11.32
N ALA A 140 -24.67 17.93 12.31
CA ALA A 140 -24.10 17.61 13.62
C ALA A 140 -22.90 16.62 13.56
N LEU A 141 -22.77 15.83 12.49
CA LEU A 141 -21.62 14.91 12.33
C LEU A 141 -20.31 15.68 12.06
N SER A 142 -20.39 16.97 11.71
CA SER A 142 -19.22 17.85 11.57
C SER A 142 -18.65 18.32 12.90
N LEU A 143 -19.31 18.04 14.04
CA LEU A 143 -18.84 18.43 15.37
C LEU A 143 -18.01 17.31 16.00
N THR A 144 -16.92 17.68 16.64
CA THR A 144 -16.08 16.81 17.47
C THR A 144 -16.66 16.65 18.87
N ALA A 145 -17.41 17.64 19.37
CA ALA A 145 -18.15 17.54 20.64
C ALA A 145 -19.12 16.34 20.68
N ARG A 146 -19.60 15.88 19.52
CA ARG A 146 -20.47 14.70 19.41
C ARG A 146 -19.83 13.42 19.93
N PHE A 147 -18.50 13.32 19.94
CA PHE A 147 -17.81 12.11 20.41
C PHE A 147 -17.94 11.90 21.92
N SER A 148 -18.21 12.97 22.68
CA SER A 148 -18.53 12.90 24.10
C SER A 148 -20.04 13.02 24.39
N LEU A 149 -20.88 13.06 23.36
CA LEU A 149 -22.34 13.09 23.48
C LEU A 149 -22.91 11.66 23.52
N VAL A 150 -23.51 11.27 24.63
CA VAL A 150 -24.11 9.94 24.83
C VAL A 150 -25.51 10.08 25.40
N GLY A 151 -26.51 9.55 24.69
CA GLY A 151 -27.90 9.54 25.18
C GLY A 151 -28.48 10.94 25.45
N GLY A 152 -28.04 11.96 24.72
CA GLY A 152 -28.43 13.36 24.95
C GLY A 152 -27.66 14.06 26.07
N ILE A 153 -26.71 13.38 26.71
CA ILE A 153 -25.83 13.93 27.73
C ILE A 153 -24.46 14.21 27.11
N GLN A 154 -24.10 15.48 27.03
CA GLN A 154 -22.81 15.98 26.59
C GLN A 154 -21.81 15.86 27.74
N GLY A 155 -20.78 15.05 27.54
CA GLY A 155 -19.65 14.97 28.46
C GLY A 155 -18.85 16.27 28.50
N SER A 156 -17.85 16.33 29.39
CA SER A 156 -17.01 17.51 29.58
C SER A 156 -16.38 17.99 28.26
N LEU A 157 -16.51 19.30 28.00
CA LEU A 157 -15.91 19.98 26.85
C LEU A 157 -14.85 20.97 27.35
N PRO A 158 -13.74 21.14 26.64
CA PRO A 158 -12.76 22.17 26.93
C PRO A 158 -13.30 23.58 26.66
N ASP A 159 -12.74 24.58 27.35
CA ASP A 159 -13.12 26.00 27.21
C ASP A 159 -12.82 26.60 25.80
N ASN A 160 -12.10 25.86 24.95
CA ASN A 160 -11.78 26.25 23.57
C ASN A 160 -12.38 25.30 22.51
N GLN A 161 -13.44 24.58 22.85
CA GLN A 161 -14.14 23.66 21.96
C GLN A 161 -14.50 24.29 20.61
N TRP A 162 -15.00 25.53 20.57
CA TRP A 162 -15.35 26.20 19.30
C TRP A 162 -14.17 26.30 18.32
N GLN A 163 -12.94 26.47 18.84
CA GLN A 163 -11.74 26.52 18.02
C GLN A 163 -11.39 25.14 17.47
N LEU A 164 -11.61 24.09 18.27
CA LEU A 164 -11.41 22.71 17.83
C LEU A 164 -12.39 22.35 16.72
N GLU A 165 -13.64 22.82 16.82
CA GLU A 165 -14.63 22.63 15.76
C GLU A 165 -14.24 23.32 14.46
N VAL A 166 -13.88 24.61 14.52
CA VAL A 166 -13.45 25.35 13.31
C VAL A 166 -12.21 24.72 12.67
N LYS A 167 -11.23 24.28 13.49
CA LYS A 167 -10.05 23.56 12.98
C LYS A 167 -10.43 22.24 12.32
N PHE A 168 -11.36 21.50 12.90
CA PHE A 168 -11.84 20.24 12.34
C PHE A 168 -12.59 20.44 11.01
N TRP A 169 -13.40 21.49 10.89
CA TRP A 169 -14.06 21.84 9.62
C TRP A 169 -13.06 22.19 8.53
N PHE A 170 -12.03 22.98 8.86
CA PHE A 170 -10.97 23.33 7.92
C PHE A 170 -10.14 22.10 7.51
N ALA A 171 -9.80 21.22 8.44
CA ALA A 171 -9.12 19.96 8.14
C ALA A 171 -9.98 19.06 7.23
N THR A 172 -11.28 19.00 7.49
CA THR A 172 -12.24 18.25 6.65
C THR A 172 -12.32 18.82 5.24
N MET A 173 -12.35 20.14 5.11
CA MET A 173 -12.30 20.84 3.82
C MET A 173 -11.03 20.50 3.04
N LEU A 174 -9.85 20.56 3.68
CA LEU A 174 -8.58 20.20 3.05
C LEU A 174 -8.53 18.73 2.62
N ALA A 175 -9.03 17.81 3.45
CA ALA A 175 -9.12 16.40 3.10
C ALA A 175 -10.07 16.17 1.91
N ASN A 176 -11.20 16.89 1.87
CA ASN A 176 -12.13 16.85 0.75
C ASN A 176 -11.49 17.39 -0.54
N LEU A 177 -10.73 18.48 -0.45
CA LEU A 177 -9.98 19.04 -1.57
C LEU A 177 -8.95 18.05 -2.13
N GLN A 178 -8.18 17.39 -1.25
CA GLN A 178 -7.22 16.36 -1.65
C GLN A 178 -7.91 15.19 -2.39
N LYS A 179 -9.07 14.75 -1.87
CA LYS A 179 -9.86 13.69 -2.51
C LYS A 179 -10.48 14.15 -3.83
N ALA A 180 -10.96 15.39 -3.91
CA ALA A 180 -11.60 15.93 -5.10
C ALA A 180 -10.64 15.97 -6.29
N VAL A 181 -9.39 16.41 -6.09
CA VAL A 181 -8.37 16.43 -7.14
C VAL A 181 -8.15 15.02 -7.72
N VAL A 182 -8.09 14.00 -6.86
CA VAL A 182 -7.95 12.59 -7.30
C VAL A 182 -9.19 12.13 -8.07
N ASN A 183 -10.38 12.36 -7.50
CA ASN A 183 -11.64 11.95 -8.11
C ASN A 183 -11.90 12.63 -9.46
N THR A 184 -11.45 13.87 -9.67
CA THR A 184 -11.55 14.54 -10.96
C THR A 184 -10.81 13.77 -12.06
N ALA A 185 -9.67 13.15 -11.72
CA ALA A 185 -8.83 12.41 -12.67
C ALA A 185 -9.29 10.95 -12.84
N THR A 186 -9.56 10.25 -11.73
CA THR A 186 -9.89 8.81 -11.75
C THR A 186 -11.38 8.53 -11.97
N GLY A 187 -12.22 9.54 -11.79
CA GLY A 187 -13.65 9.37 -11.62
C GLY A 187 -14.04 9.03 -10.17
N PRO A 188 -15.34 9.12 -9.84
CA PRO A 188 -15.87 8.76 -8.53
C PRO A 188 -15.75 7.26 -8.25
N THR A 189 -15.70 6.90 -6.97
CA THR A 189 -15.68 5.49 -6.53
C THR A 189 -16.98 4.74 -6.87
N ASP A 190 -18.11 5.45 -6.88
CA ASP A 190 -19.40 4.91 -7.28
C ASP A 190 -19.65 5.18 -8.78
N PRO A 191 -19.75 4.14 -9.63
CA PRO A 191 -19.99 4.30 -11.05
C PRO A 191 -21.27 5.06 -11.40
N HIS A 192 -22.28 5.06 -10.54
CA HIS A 192 -23.53 5.81 -10.78
C HIS A 192 -23.32 7.32 -10.77
N LEU A 193 -22.24 7.80 -10.15
CA LEU A 193 -21.90 9.22 -10.11
C LEU A 193 -21.14 9.70 -11.34
N ASN A 194 -20.72 8.79 -12.24
CA ASN A 194 -20.03 9.16 -13.49
C ASN A 194 -20.87 10.10 -14.37
N ALA A 195 -22.20 10.03 -14.30
CA ALA A 195 -23.09 10.92 -15.03
C ALA A 195 -22.95 12.41 -14.64
N TRP A 196 -22.43 12.68 -13.43
CA TRP A 196 -22.24 14.03 -12.90
C TRP A 196 -20.77 14.49 -12.99
N GLN A 197 -19.88 13.67 -13.56
CA GLN A 197 -18.49 14.04 -13.75
C GLN A 197 -18.35 15.01 -14.93
N LEU A 198 -17.70 16.16 -14.71
CA LEU A 198 -17.27 17.04 -15.79
C LEU A 198 -16.00 16.49 -16.45
N ALA A 199 -16.19 15.71 -17.51
CA ALA A 199 -15.08 15.25 -18.34
C ALA A 199 -14.39 16.43 -19.07
N PRO A 200 -13.07 16.33 -19.33
CA PRO A 200 -12.37 17.31 -20.15
C PRO A 200 -12.91 17.30 -21.59
N ASN A 201 -13.08 18.48 -22.17
CA ASN A 201 -13.57 18.69 -23.53
C ASN A 201 -12.54 19.42 -24.42
N LYS A 202 -11.65 20.23 -23.82
CA LYS A 202 -10.61 20.98 -24.54
C LYS A 202 -9.24 20.32 -24.41
N SER A 203 -8.35 20.52 -25.39
CA SER A 203 -6.99 19.98 -25.38
C SER A 203 -6.22 20.35 -24.10
N ALA A 204 -6.33 21.60 -23.65
CA ALA A 204 -5.66 22.07 -22.43
C ALA A 204 -6.14 21.36 -21.15
N GLU A 205 -7.39 20.91 -21.12
CA GLU A 205 -8.01 20.16 -20.01
C GLU A 205 -7.54 18.70 -20.03
N TYR A 206 -7.52 18.08 -21.22
CA TYR A 206 -6.94 16.74 -21.41
C TYR A 206 -5.46 16.70 -21.02
N ASP A 207 -4.69 17.73 -21.38
CA ASP A 207 -3.29 17.85 -20.97
C ASP A 207 -3.16 17.88 -19.44
N MET A 208 -4.06 18.57 -18.74
CA MET A 208 -4.02 18.59 -17.28
C MET A 208 -4.34 17.21 -16.68
N CYS A 209 -5.35 16.53 -17.21
CA CYS A 209 -5.72 15.18 -16.75
C CYS A 209 -4.60 14.16 -16.99
N ASN A 210 -4.02 14.13 -18.21
CA ASN A 210 -2.97 13.18 -18.60
C ASN A 210 -1.64 13.39 -17.86
N ASN A 211 -1.39 14.61 -17.36
CA ASN A 211 -0.18 14.94 -16.62
C ASN A 211 -0.32 14.75 -15.10
N GLN A 212 -1.48 14.33 -14.61
CA GLN A 212 -1.67 14.01 -13.18
C GLN A 212 -1.14 12.61 -12.87
N LYS A 213 -0.27 12.53 -11.85
CA LYS A 213 0.21 11.27 -11.30
C LYS A 213 -0.39 11.10 -9.92
N ILE A 214 -1.11 10.00 -9.73
CA ILE A 214 -1.75 9.66 -8.47
C ILE A 214 -1.13 8.37 -7.95
N LYS A 215 -0.90 8.32 -6.64
CA LYS A 215 -0.47 7.08 -5.98
C LYS A 215 -1.66 6.13 -5.91
N SER A 216 -1.65 5.07 -6.73
CA SER A 216 -2.65 4.01 -6.65
C SER A 216 -2.20 2.95 -5.65
N GLY A 217 -3.13 2.49 -4.79
CA GLY A 217 -2.92 1.35 -3.90
C GLY A 217 -3.03 0.00 -4.62
N ASP A 218 -3.66 -0.03 -5.80
CA ASP A 218 -3.89 -1.24 -6.58
C ASP A 218 -2.67 -1.67 -7.40
N HIS A 219 -1.65 -0.81 -7.47
CA HIS A 219 -0.47 -1.01 -8.27
C HIS A 219 0.79 -0.87 -7.41
N MET A 220 1.51 -1.99 -7.22
CA MET A 220 2.83 -1.96 -6.60
C MET A 220 3.86 -1.61 -7.68
N THR A 221 4.62 -0.54 -7.45
CA THR A 221 5.76 -0.19 -8.32
C THR A 221 6.98 -0.96 -7.85
N PHE A 222 7.35 -2.00 -8.59
CA PHE A 222 8.62 -2.69 -8.37
C PHE A 222 9.74 -1.94 -9.09
N SER A 223 10.91 -1.83 -8.45
CA SER A 223 12.10 -1.34 -9.13
C SER A 223 12.49 -2.33 -10.23
N LEU A 224 12.17 -2.00 -11.48
CA LEU A 224 12.58 -2.79 -12.65
C LEU A 224 14.10 -2.98 -12.65
N PHE A 225 14.84 -1.94 -12.26
CA PHE A 225 16.29 -2.02 -12.10
C PHE A 225 16.70 -3.07 -11.08
N GLY A 226 16.04 -3.13 -9.92
CA GLY A 226 16.32 -4.13 -8.89
C GLY A 226 16.03 -5.56 -9.36
N ILE A 227 14.87 -5.76 -10.00
CA ILE A 227 14.47 -7.06 -10.56
C ILE A 227 15.48 -7.52 -11.63
N VAL A 228 15.80 -6.65 -12.60
CA VAL A 228 16.75 -6.97 -13.67
C VAL A 228 18.13 -7.27 -13.10
N THR A 229 18.60 -6.48 -12.13
CA THR A 229 19.91 -6.70 -11.49
C THR A 229 19.96 -8.06 -10.78
N LEU A 230 18.91 -8.43 -10.06
CA LEU A 230 18.80 -9.75 -9.39
C LEU A 230 18.85 -10.90 -10.40
N PHE A 231 18.06 -10.83 -11.47
CA PHE A 231 18.04 -11.88 -12.49
C PHE A 231 19.36 -11.97 -13.25
N VAL A 232 19.95 -10.85 -13.64
CA VAL A 232 21.23 -10.84 -14.36
C VAL A 232 22.36 -11.34 -13.47
N LEU A 233 22.48 -10.84 -12.24
CA LEU A 233 23.52 -11.27 -11.31
C LEU A 233 23.36 -12.76 -10.96
N GLY A 234 22.13 -13.20 -10.70
CA GLY A 234 21.83 -14.62 -10.46
C GLY A 234 22.18 -15.51 -11.64
N ALA A 235 21.81 -15.10 -12.86
CA ALA A 235 22.16 -15.83 -14.08
C ALA A 235 23.68 -15.90 -14.30
N VAL A 236 24.41 -14.80 -14.06
CA VAL A 236 25.87 -14.78 -14.14
C VAL A 236 26.49 -15.75 -13.13
N ILE A 237 26.02 -15.76 -11.87
CA ILE A 237 26.52 -16.68 -10.85
C ILE A 237 26.28 -18.15 -11.26
N ILE A 238 25.09 -18.48 -11.76
CA ILE A 238 24.76 -19.85 -12.22
C ILE A 238 25.65 -20.23 -13.41
N VAL A 239 25.80 -19.36 -14.41
CA VAL A 239 26.64 -19.62 -15.58
C VAL A 239 28.10 -19.81 -15.18
N VAL A 240 28.62 -18.98 -14.28
CA VAL A 240 30.00 -19.12 -13.76
C VAL A 240 30.16 -20.43 -12.99
N SER A 241 29.19 -20.79 -12.15
CA SER A 241 29.22 -22.04 -11.38
C SER A 241 29.25 -23.27 -12.28
N LEU A 242 28.39 -23.34 -13.30
CA LEU A 242 28.35 -24.47 -14.24
C LEU A 242 29.61 -24.57 -15.11
N ASN A 243 30.31 -23.46 -15.33
CA ASN A 243 31.48 -23.42 -16.20
C ASN A 243 32.79 -23.25 -15.43
N ILE A 244 32.79 -23.36 -14.10
CA ILE A 244 33.95 -23.02 -13.27
C ILE A 244 35.18 -23.84 -13.64
N GLU A 245 35.02 -25.12 -13.96
CA GLU A 245 36.09 -26.02 -14.40
C GLU A 245 36.61 -25.65 -15.80
N SER A 246 35.71 -25.35 -16.73
CA SER A 246 36.04 -24.90 -18.08
C SER A 246 36.77 -23.54 -18.05
N LEU A 247 36.30 -22.60 -17.21
CA LEU A 247 36.93 -21.30 -16.99
C LEU A 247 38.30 -21.45 -16.35
N ALA A 248 38.43 -22.33 -15.34
CA ALA A 248 39.70 -22.57 -14.67
C ALA A 248 40.73 -23.20 -15.63
N ARG A 249 40.32 -24.18 -16.44
CA ARG A 249 41.16 -24.76 -17.50
C ARG A 249 41.54 -23.73 -18.57
N PHE A 250 40.60 -22.88 -18.99
CA PHE A 250 40.87 -21.81 -19.95
C PHE A 250 41.86 -20.77 -19.38
N ALA A 251 41.66 -20.32 -18.14
CA ALA A 251 42.53 -19.38 -17.46
C ALA A 251 43.94 -19.94 -17.27
N GLN A 252 44.07 -21.24 -16.98
CA GLN A 252 45.37 -21.89 -16.84
C GLN A 252 46.09 -22.11 -18.17
N ASN A 253 45.38 -22.51 -19.22
CA ASN A 253 45.95 -22.60 -20.56
C ASN A 253 46.46 -21.24 -21.06
N ARG A 254 45.75 -20.15 -20.70
CA ARG A 254 46.17 -18.77 -20.98
C ARG A 254 47.41 -18.35 -20.17
N ARG A 255 47.51 -18.77 -18.90
CA ARG A 255 48.62 -18.41 -17.99
C ARG A 255 49.83 -19.36 -18.05
N LYS A 256 49.74 -20.47 -18.81
CA LYS A 256 50.79 -21.51 -18.95
C LYS A 256 51.31 -22.06 -17.60
N THR A 257 50.48 -22.06 -16.57
CA THR A 257 50.81 -22.59 -15.25
C THR A 257 50.25 -23.99 -15.12
N THR A 258 51.11 -25.00 -15.05
CA THR A 258 50.73 -26.38 -14.69
C THR A 258 50.58 -26.45 -13.17
N SER A 259 49.34 -26.35 -12.68
CA SER A 259 49.07 -26.42 -11.23
C SER A 259 48.58 -27.79 -10.82
N TYR A 260 49.29 -28.42 -9.87
CA TYR A 260 48.88 -29.64 -9.16
C TYR A 260 47.43 -29.53 -8.63
N SER A 261 47.00 -28.33 -8.24
CA SER A 261 45.66 -28.07 -7.70
C SER A 261 44.52 -28.33 -8.69
N LEU A 262 44.71 -28.16 -10.01
CA LEU A 262 43.66 -28.57 -10.97
C LEU A 262 43.60 -30.07 -11.15
N LEU A 263 44.76 -30.74 -11.10
CA LEU A 263 44.79 -32.19 -11.19
C LEU A 263 44.09 -32.78 -9.97
N GLU A 264 44.40 -32.28 -8.77
CA GLU A 264 43.74 -32.66 -7.52
C GLU A 264 42.23 -32.39 -7.57
N TRP A 265 41.81 -31.21 -8.04
CA TRP A 265 40.38 -30.93 -8.21
C TRP A 265 39.71 -31.87 -9.22
N SER A 266 40.38 -32.17 -10.35
CA SER A 266 39.83 -33.11 -11.34
C SER A 266 39.76 -34.55 -10.84
N LEU A 267 40.71 -34.99 -10.01
CA LEU A 267 40.73 -36.33 -9.44
C LEU A 267 39.67 -36.53 -8.34
N ASN A 268 39.29 -35.45 -7.66
CA ASN A 268 38.21 -35.42 -6.68
C ASN A 268 36.80 -35.34 -7.31
N ASP A 269 36.69 -35.25 -8.65
CA ASP A 269 35.40 -35.37 -9.32
C ASP A 269 34.86 -36.80 -9.20
N VAL A 270 33.54 -36.95 -9.11
CA VAL A 270 32.86 -38.22 -8.76
C VAL A 270 33.23 -39.34 -9.73
N LEU A 271 33.27 -39.04 -11.02
CA LEU A 271 33.62 -40.03 -12.06
C LEU A 271 35.09 -40.45 -11.99
N GLN A 272 35.99 -39.54 -11.60
CA GLN A 272 37.41 -39.83 -11.44
C GLN A 272 37.69 -40.62 -10.16
N LEU A 273 36.99 -40.32 -9.06
CA LEU A 273 37.04 -41.15 -7.85
C LEU A 273 36.54 -42.57 -8.13
N GLN A 274 35.44 -42.72 -8.89
CA GLN A 274 34.95 -44.03 -9.31
C GLN A 274 35.98 -44.77 -10.16
N ARG A 275 36.62 -44.10 -11.13
CA ARG A 275 37.72 -44.66 -11.94
C ARG A 275 38.84 -45.19 -11.05
N ILE A 276 39.35 -44.37 -10.13
CA ILE A 276 40.45 -44.75 -9.24
C ILE A 276 40.06 -45.98 -8.41
N ALA A 277 38.84 -46.01 -7.86
CA ALA A 277 38.35 -47.16 -7.11
C ALA A 277 38.29 -48.47 -7.94
N HIS A 278 38.03 -48.38 -9.24
CA HIS A 278 38.06 -49.53 -10.15
C HIS A 278 39.49 -49.91 -10.56
N GLU A 279 40.36 -48.92 -10.75
CA GLU A 279 41.77 -49.10 -11.10
C GLU A 279 42.56 -49.77 -9.96
N GLU A 280 42.28 -49.43 -8.69
CA GLU A 280 42.84 -50.10 -7.51
C GLU A 280 42.43 -51.58 -7.40
N LEU A 281 41.27 -51.94 -7.96
CA LEU A 281 40.83 -53.34 -8.09
C LEU A 281 41.43 -54.03 -9.33
N GLY A 282 42.25 -53.33 -10.12
CA GLY A 282 42.84 -53.83 -11.36
C GLY A 282 41.84 -53.99 -12.51
N ILE A 283 40.69 -53.30 -12.44
CA ILE A 283 39.59 -53.46 -13.41
C ILE A 283 39.48 -52.26 -14.34
N GLY A 284 39.55 -52.55 -15.63
CA GLY A 284 39.19 -51.66 -16.73
C GLY A 284 40.38 -51.00 -17.42
N ASP A 285 40.34 -50.94 -18.75
CA ASP A 285 41.30 -50.17 -19.55
C ASP A 285 40.84 -48.71 -19.62
N TRP A 286 41.23 -47.93 -18.60
CA TRP A 286 40.82 -46.54 -18.44
C TRP A 286 41.71 -45.58 -19.25
N LYS A 287 41.07 -44.70 -20.03
CA LYS A 287 41.72 -43.64 -20.79
C LYS A 287 41.22 -42.28 -20.32
N GLY A 288 42.10 -41.28 -20.37
CA GLY A 288 41.77 -39.91 -19.97
C GLY A 288 41.73 -39.70 -18.45
N GLY A 289 42.63 -40.32 -17.69
CA GLY A 289 42.72 -40.18 -16.23
C GLY A 289 42.98 -38.75 -15.69
N THR A 290 43.23 -37.79 -16.58
CA THR A 290 43.38 -36.36 -16.26
C THR A 290 42.28 -35.48 -16.87
N LYS A 291 41.29 -36.10 -17.55
CA LYS A 291 40.14 -35.40 -18.14
C LYS A 291 38.97 -35.40 -17.15
N LEU A 292 37.88 -34.69 -17.48
CA LEU A 292 36.71 -34.67 -16.61
C LEU A 292 35.97 -36.01 -16.61
N ILE A 293 35.73 -36.53 -17.81
CA ILE A 293 35.01 -37.79 -18.02
C ILE A 293 36.06 -38.86 -18.39
N PRO A 294 36.32 -39.84 -17.51
CA PRO A 294 37.14 -40.99 -17.86
C PRO A 294 36.34 -41.93 -18.76
N ILE A 295 37.01 -42.52 -19.74
CA ILE A 295 36.39 -43.43 -20.71
C ILE A 295 37.10 -44.78 -20.66
N THR A 296 36.32 -45.86 -20.70
CA THR A 296 36.85 -47.23 -20.84
C THR A 296 36.92 -47.64 -22.30
N ALA A 297 37.69 -48.68 -22.60
CA ALA A 297 37.57 -49.39 -23.87
C ALA A 297 36.17 -50.02 -24.02
N GLU A 298 35.71 -50.17 -25.27
CA GLU A 298 34.42 -50.80 -25.56
C GLU A 298 34.36 -52.22 -24.94
N ASN A 299 33.19 -52.58 -24.38
CA ASN A 299 32.90 -53.87 -23.74
C ASN A 299 33.76 -54.21 -22.50
N THR A 300 34.29 -53.20 -21.80
CA THR A 300 34.98 -53.40 -20.52
C THR A 300 33.98 -53.68 -19.40
N ILE A 301 34.15 -54.80 -18.69
CA ILE A 301 33.35 -55.14 -17.51
C ILE A 301 33.85 -54.29 -16.32
N LEU A 302 32.93 -53.63 -15.62
CA LEU A 302 33.22 -52.81 -14.45
C LEU A 302 33.00 -53.60 -13.15
N ALA A 303 33.57 -53.11 -12.04
CA ALA A 303 33.36 -53.68 -10.72
C ALA A 303 31.88 -53.57 -10.34
N VAL A 304 31.37 -54.61 -9.67
CA VAL A 304 30.01 -54.61 -9.13
C VAL A 304 30.07 -54.39 -7.62
N LEU A 305 29.03 -53.79 -7.07
CA LEU A 305 28.91 -53.61 -5.63
C LEU A 305 28.61 -54.96 -4.96
N ASP A 306 29.53 -55.43 -4.13
CA ASP A 306 29.30 -56.58 -3.25
C ASP A 306 28.61 -56.09 -1.97
N ALA A 307 27.32 -56.45 -1.85
CA ALA A 307 26.47 -56.12 -0.71
C ALA A 307 26.28 -57.31 0.24
N SER A 308 27.15 -58.32 0.19
CA SER A 308 27.07 -59.51 1.07
C SER A 308 27.19 -59.16 2.56
N ASP A 309 27.88 -58.07 2.89
CA ASP A 309 27.84 -57.42 4.21
C ASP A 309 27.16 -56.04 4.09
N PRO A 310 25.89 -55.91 4.50
CA PRO A 310 25.16 -54.64 4.44
C PRO A 310 25.77 -53.51 5.27
N GLN A 311 26.58 -53.82 6.30
CA GLN A 311 27.24 -52.82 7.14
C GLN A 311 28.57 -52.33 6.54
N HIS A 312 29.08 -53.00 5.51
CA HIS A 312 30.35 -52.66 4.89
C HIS A 312 30.42 -53.05 3.41
N PRO A 313 29.61 -52.40 2.54
CA PRO A 313 29.60 -52.73 1.12
C PRO A 313 30.93 -52.35 0.47
N ARG A 314 31.44 -53.23 -0.41
CA ARG A 314 32.72 -53.03 -1.11
C ARG A 314 32.53 -53.24 -2.60
N LEU A 315 33.35 -52.58 -3.41
CA LEU A 315 33.45 -52.90 -4.82
C LEU A 315 34.23 -54.21 -4.99
N ARG A 316 33.74 -55.07 -5.88
CA ARG A 316 34.34 -56.38 -6.15
C ARG A 316 34.59 -56.55 -7.65
N ALA A 317 35.75 -57.10 -7.96
CA ALA A 317 36.04 -57.66 -9.26
C ALA A 317 35.32 -59.01 -9.38
N ASP A 318 34.24 -59.09 -10.15
CA ASP A 318 33.76 -60.40 -10.55
C ASP A 318 34.77 -61.02 -11.52
N PRO A 319 35.12 -62.31 -11.36
CA PRO A 319 35.94 -62.99 -12.37
C PRO A 319 35.19 -62.89 -13.70
N ALA A 320 35.91 -62.48 -14.76
CA ALA A 320 35.34 -62.35 -16.09
C ALA A 320 34.46 -63.57 -16.39
N PRO A 321 33.16 -63.41 -16.68
CA PRO A 321 32.33 -64.54 -17.05
C PRO A 321 32.99 -65.21 -18.24
N SER A 322 33.07 -66.55 -18.19
CA SER A 322 33.53 -67.30 -19.35
C SER A 322 32.67 -66.88 -20.55
N MET A 323 33.22 -66.84 -21.76
CA MET A 323 32.47 -66.52 -22.98
C MET A 323 31.21 -67.39 -23.19
N ALA A 324 31.02 -68.46 -22.40
CA ALA A 324 29.81 -69.27 -22.37
C ALA A 324 28.62 -68.61 -21.63
N ASP A 325 28.86 -67.71 -20.66
CA ASP A 325 27.80 -67.12 -19.83
C ASP A 325 27.18 -65.86 -20.44
N LEU A 326 27.97 -65.09 -21.21
CA LEU A 326 27.48 -63.95 -22.00
C LEU A 326 26.50 -64.37 -23.12
N ARG A 327 26.51 -65.65 -23.51
CA ARG A 327 25.55 -66.20 -24.49
C ARG A 327 24.19 -66.56 -23.90
N LYS A 328 24.06 -66.68 -22.58
CA LYS A 328 22.80 -67.04 -21.91
C LYS A 328 21.98 -65.86 -21.40
N SER A 329 22.59 -64.67 -21.24
CA SER A 329 21.88 -63.47 -20.79
C SER A 329 21.35 -62.57 -21.93
N GLY A 330 21.54 -62.98 -23.20
CA GLY A 330 21.12 -62.21 -24.38
C GLY A 330 19.67 -62.41 -24.84
N THR A 331 18.85 -63.18 -24.10
CA THR A 331 17.46 -63.45 -24.49
C THR A 331 16.52 -63.36 -23.29
N SER A 332 16.34 -62.16 -22.74
CA SER A 332 15.06 -61.72 -22.16
C SER A 332 15.16 -60.28 -21.62
N PHE A 333 15.02 -59.29 -22.50
CA PHE A 333 14.45 -58.01 -22.08
C PHE A 333 13.34 -57.63 -23.05
N SER A 334 12.17 -58.23 -22.80
CA SER A 334 10.90 -57.78 -23.36
C SER A 334 10.49 -56.52 -22.61
N SER A 335 10.18 -55.48 -23.37
CA SER A 335 9.51 -54.27 -22.96
C SER A 335 8.19 -54.54 -22.22
N SER A 336 8.05 -54.05 -21.00
CA SER A 336 6.78 -53.51 -20.52
C SER A 336 6.99 -52.49 -19.41
N THR A 337 6.65 -51.25 -19.77
CA THR A 337 6.37 -50.11 -18.90
C THR A 337 5.30 -50.43 -17.86
N GLY A 338 5.46 -49.91 -16.64
CA GLY A 338 4.36 -49.85 -15.67
C GLY A 338 4.83 -49.66 -14.23
N TRP A 339 5.26 -48.45 -13.88
CA TRP A 339 5.33 -48.03 -12.48
C TRP A 339 3.92 -47.99 -11.88
N SER A 340 3.72 -48.72 -10.79
CA SER A 340 2.73 -48.36 -9.77
C SER A 340 3.25 -48.79 -8.40
N ALA A 341 3.64 -47.79 -7.63
CA ALA A 341 3.83 -47.89 -6.19
C ALA A 341 2.46 -48.02 -5.51
N THR A 342 2.27 -49.00 -4.62
CA THR A 342 2.04 -48.70 -3.19
C THR A 342 1.84 -49.97 -2.36
N ARG A 343 2.70 -50.07 -1.34
CA ARG A 343 2.35 -50.12 0.10
C ARG A 343 1.43 -51.25 0.58
N VAL A 344 2.10 -52.20 1.22
CA VAL A 344 1.61 -53.17 2.20
C VAL A 344 0.72 -52.50 3.26
N ARG A 345 -0.45 -53.09 3.53
CA ARG A 345 -1.10 -53.05 4.84
C ARG A 345 -1.87 -54.33 5.12
N ASP A 346 -1.67 -54.81 6.35
CA ASP A 346 -2.13 -56.06 6.91
C ASP A 346 -3.64 -56.18 7.11
N ARG A 347 -4.08 -57.45 7.00
CA ARG A 347 -5.09 -58.20 7.77
C ARG A 347 -6.45 -57.55 8.16
N GLU A 348 -7.49 -58.05 7.50
CA GLU A 348 -8.48 -59.03 8.03
C GLU A 348 -9.41 -58.57 9.18
N LEU A 349 -10.72 -58.44 8.88
CA LEU A 349 -11.83 -59.21 9.47
C LEU A 349 -13.22 -58.72 8.97
N ASP A 350 -13.89 -59.64 8.26
CA ASP A 350 -15.30 -60.04 8.27
C ASP A 350 -16.51 -59.07 8.31
N GLN A 351 -17.34 -59.29 7.28
CA GLN A 351 -18.80 -59.53 7.25
C GLN A 351 -19.89 -58.44 7.39
N ASP A 352 -20.76 -58.49 6.38
CA ASP A 352 -22.23 -58.45 6.37
C ASP A 352 -23.03 -57.13 6.30
N SER A 353 -23.52 -56.89 5.07
CA SER A 353 -24.94 -56.86 4.69
C SER A 353 -25.84 -55.64 4.98
N SER A 354 -26.44 -55.17 3.88
CA SER A 354 -27.84 -54.69 3.71
C SER A 354 -28.37 -53.44 4.44
N SER A 355 -28.58 -52.39 3.62
CA SER A 355 -29.82 -51.61 3.45
C SER A 355 -31.00 -51.85 4.42
N SER A 356 -31.49 -50.80 5.10
CA SER A 356 -32.85 -50.28 4.89
C SER A 356 -33.18 -49.04 5.74
N THR A 357 -34.06 -48.22 5.17
CA THR A 357 -34.66 -46.94 5.57
C THR A 357 -35.67 -47.03 6.72
N LEU A 358 -35.81 -45.96 7.54
CA LEU A 358 -37.12 -45.57 8.10
C LEU A 358 -37.19 -44.08 8.52
N HIS A 359 -38.30 -43.44 8.14
CA HIS A 359 -38.73 -42.07 8.41
C HIS A 359 -38.93 -41.69 9.89
N LYS A 360 -38.81 -40.39 10.21
CA LYS A 360 -39.85 -39.60 10.92
C LYS A 360 -39.64 -38.07 10.85
N HIS A 361 -40.78 -37.39 10.96
CA HIS A 361 -41.19 -36.02 10.62
C HIS A 361 -40.64 -34.86 11.51
N PRO A 362 -40.92 -33.57 11.16
CA PRO A 362 -40.16 -32.36 11.51
C PRO A 362 -40.72 -31.60 12.73
N LEU A 363 -39.97 -30.63 13.26
CA LEU A 363 -40.49 -29.32 13.72
C LEU A 363 -39.41 -28.39 14.32
N TYR A 364 -39.59 -27.09 14.02
CA TYR A 364 -39.08 -25.85 14.63
C TYR A 364 -37.76 -25.23 14.16
N ASP A 365 -37.93 -24.22 13.31
CA ASP A 365 -37.06 -23.05 13.13
C ASP A 365 -36.89 -22.26 14.43
N VAL A 366 -35.63 -22.00 14.81
CA VAL A 366 -35.24 -20.84 15.63
C VAL A 366 -33.96 -20.26 15.03
N LEU A 367 -34.08 -19.06 14.45
CA LEU A 367 -32.98 -18.21 14.01
C LEU A 367 -32.07 -17.84 15.18
N PRO A 368 -30.73 -18.03 15.10
CA PRO A 368 -29.82 -17.37 16.01
C PRO A 368 -29.49 -15.94 15.54
N LEU A 369 -29.50 -15.05 16.52
CA LEU A 369 -29.18 -13.62 16.49
C LEU A 369 -27.84 -13.31 15.79
N SER A 370 -27.81 -12.19 15.07
CA SER A 370 -26.61 -11.55 14.53
C SER A 370 -25.48 -11.43 15.57
N PRO A 371 -24.21 -11.66 15.19
CA PRO A 371 -23.08 -11.34 16.05
C PRO A 371 -22.91 -9.83 16.16
N THR A 372 -22.93 -9.35 17.40
CA THR A 372 -22.55 -8.00 17.81
C THR A 372 -21.12 -7.68 17.33
N LEU A 373 -20.97 -6.63 16.51
CA LEU A 373 -19.67 -6.03 16.22
C LEU A 373 -19.09 -5.41 17.51
N PRO A 374 -17.80 -5.60 17.82
CA PRO A 374 -17.16 -4.93 18.95
C PRO A 374 -17.01 -3.42 18.70
N PRO A 375 -16.93 -2.60 19.75
CA PRO A 375 -16.81 -1.15 19.62
C PRO A 375 -15.47 -0.77 18.97
N ILE A 376 -15.53 0.11 17.97
CA ILE A 376 -14.35 0.74 17.37
C ILE A 376 -13.82 1.78 18.36
N VAL A 377 -12.67 1.50 18.96
CA VAL A 377 -11.92 2.47 19.77
C VAL A 377 -10.99 3.27 18.86
N PRO A 378 -11.09 4.61 18.76
CA PRO A 378 -10.14 5.42 18.01
C PRO A 378 -8.74 5.36 18.63
N SER A 379 -7.71 5.22 17.81
CA SER A 379 -6.31 4.92 18.19
C SER A 379 -5.54 6.04 18.93
N TRP A 380 -6.20 7.08 19.43
CA TRP A 380 -5.53 8.24 20.04
C TRP A 380 -5.45 8.19 21.57
N GLN A 381 -5.84 7.08 22.21
CA GLN A 381 -6.06 7.03 23.66
C GLN A 381 -5.19 6.01 24.42
N ARG A 382 -3.96 5.73 23.95
CA ARG A 382 -2.95 5.03 24.78
C ARG A 382 -2.00 6.04 25.43
N PRO A 383 -1.94 6.13 26.77
CA PRO A 383 -0.88 6.84 27.45
C PRO A 383 0.34 5.91 27.61
N GLY A 384 1.50 6.31 27.10
CA GLY A 384 2.78 5.74 27.56
C GLY A 384 3.74 5.13 26.54
N GLU A 385 3.68 5.47 25.25
CA GLU A 385 4.77 5.15 24.31
C GLU A 385 5.21 6.40 23.56
N GLY A 386 6.52 6.63 23.56
CA GLY A 386 7.16 7.82 23.00
C GLY A 386 6.82 8.03 21.53
N LEU A 387 6.68 9.30 21.17
CA LEU A 387 6.45 9.81 19.83
C LEU A 387 7.45 9.18 18.84
N ALA A 388 6.98 8.23 18.03
CA ALA A 388 7.62 7.93 16.77
C ALA A 388 7.30 9.09 15.80
N GLU A 389 8.24 10.02 15.66
CA GLU A 389 8.13 11.24 14.87
C GLU A 389 8.07 11.02 13.33
N ASP A 390 7.99 9.78 12.81
CA ASP A 390 8.22 9.51 11.38
C ASP A 390 7.00 9.09 10.54
N CYS A 391 5.77 9.30 11.01
CA CYS A 391 4.55 9.02 10.22
C CYS A 391 3.71 10.26 9.86
N ILE A 392 4.30 11.45 9.90
CA ILE A 392 3.81 12.62 9.16
C ILE A 392 4.71 12.80 7.95
N SER A 393 4.62 11.88 6.98
CA SER A 393 5.28 12.08 5.69
C SER A 393 4.55 13.21 4.95
N HIS A 394 5.13 14.41 5.00
CA HIS A 394 5.06 15.46 3.99
C HIS A 394 3.81 15.45 3.11
N SER A 395 2.74 16.06 3.58
CA SER A 395 1.75 16.71 2.72
C SER A 395 1.98 18.22 2.74
N SER A 396 3.23 18.65 2.49
CA SER A 396 3.45 20.02 2.03
C SER A 396 3.04 20.06 0.56
N VAL A 397 2.08 20.92 0.23
CA VAL A 397 1.98 21.45 -1.13
C VAL A 397 3.14 22.44 -1.27
N GLU A 398 4.36 21.90 -1.38
CA GLU A 398 5.58 22.62 -1.74
C GLU A 398 5.91 22.35 -3.20
N THR A 399 5.15 22.98 -4.09
CA THR A 399 5.62 23.23 -5.44
C THR A 399 6.37 24.56 -5.45
N GLN A 400 7.66 24.53 -5.05
CA GLN A 400 8.76 25.41 -5.52
C GLN A 400 9.86 25.57 -4.44
N SER A 401 10.79 24.61 -4.34
CA SER A 401 12.09 24.85 -3.69
C SER A 401 13.29 24.15 -4.34
N LEU A 402 13.10 23.40 -5.44
CA LEU A 402 14.19 22.70 -6.15
C LEU A 402 14.85 23.50 -7.30
N LEU A 403 14.79 24.83 -7.27
CA LEU A 403 15.51 25.69 -8.24
C LEU A 403 16.41 26.74 -7.58
N ARG A 404 16.93 26.47 -6.38
CA ARG A 404 17.96 27.32 -5.74
C ARG A 404 19.33 26.67 -5.55
N ALA A 405 19.58 25.52 -6.17
CA ALA A 405 20.90 24.89 -6.20
C ALA A 405 21.41 24.78 -7.65
N ARG A 406 21.67 25.92 -8.27
CA ARG A 406 22.64 26.00 -9.35
C ARG A 406 23.63 27.11 -8.96
N GLN A 407 24.92 26.81 -9.15
CA GLN A 407 25.88 27.79 -9.62
C GLN A 407 26.66 28.60 -8.57
N GLU A 408 27.46 27.91 -7.76
CA GLU A 408 28.73 28.49 -7.23
C GLU A 408 29.72 27.36 -6.89
N SER A 409 30.51 26.95 -7.90
CA SER A 409 31.90 26.45 -7.80
C SER A 409 32.21 25.57 -9.00
N HIS A 410 32.71 26.21 -10.07
CA HIS A 410 33.82 25.72 -10.89
C HIS A 410 33.95 26.66 -12.09
N ARG A 411 34.94 27.55 -12.02
CA ARG A 411 35.67 27.98 -13.21
C ARG A 411 37.14 27.55 -13.08
N PRO A 412 37.80 27.32 -14.22
CA PRO A 412 38.96 26.45 -14.31
C PRO A 412 40.28 27.21 -14.22
N CYS A 413 41.32 26.47 -13.81
CA CYS A 413 42.71 26.85 -13.93
C CYS A 413 43.09 27.19 -15.38
N ILE A 414 43.82 28.28 -15.56
CA ILE A 414 44.65 28.57 -16.74
C ILE A 414 46.11 28.47 -16.26
N PRO A 415 47.02 27.79 -17.00
CA PRO A 415 48.44 27.71 -16.66
C PRO A 415 49.27 28.83 -17.30
N ASP A 416 50.36 29.18 -16.62
CA ASP A 416 51.67 29.69 -17.05
C ASP A 416 51.76 30.60 -18.31
N HIS A 417 52.00 31.90 -18.09
CA HIS A 417 53.32 32.55 -18.22
C HIS A 417 53.27 34.03 -17.85
#